data_AF-A0A170UKH4-F1
#
_entry.id   AF-A0A170UKH4-F1
#
_cell.length_a   1.000
_cell.length_b   1.000
_cell.length_c   1.000
_cell.angle_alpha   90.00
_cell.angle_beta   90.00
_cell.angle_gamma   90.00
#
_symmetry.space_group_name_H-M   'P 1'
#
loop_
_entity.id
_entity.type
_entity.pdbx_description
1 polymer ?
#
loop_
_entity_poly.entity_id
_entity_poly.type
_entity_poly.pdbx_seq_one_letter_code
_entity_poly.pdbx_strand_id
1 'polypeptide(L)'
;DLSEYDEMDVDQLLSQLTQEEINMLVKEVDPDDTLLPPSQRCSYECGKNPTGPLDRKKLIEHINKQALETPDKPELKPFIPGTIRGKKWIPPPQPVKMQEAEEQIAIDLGDEYEQALSDATQEEIIDLAAILGFHSMMNQDQYHASLLNKGQPLGLGWDGITKATQPKVYPAEPT
;
A
#
# COMPACT_ATOMS: atom_id res chain seq x y z
N ASP A 1 -28.55 41.40 23.21
CA ASP A 1 -28.88 42.38 22.16
C ASP A 1 -27.58 43.11 21.91
N LEU A 2 -26.96 42.98 20.73
CA LEU A 2 -25.57 43.42 20.56
C LEU A 2 -25.44 44.95 20.45
N SER A 3 -26.56 45.66 20.30
CA SER A 3 -26.60 47.13 20.20
C SER A 3 -26.14 47.85 21.47
N GLU A 4 -26.11 47.18 22.62
CA GLU A 4 -25.58 47.74 23.87
C GLU A 4 -24.05 47.95 23.83
N TYR A 5 -23.36 47.27 22.91
CA TYR A 5 -21.91 47.37 22.73
C TYR A 5 -21.51 48.39 21.63
N ASP A 6 -22.47 48.89 20.83
CA ASP A 6 -22.20 49.84 19.74
C ASP A 6 -21.78 51.24 20.27
N GLU A 7 -22.20 51.60 21.49
CA GLU A 7 -21.88 52.88 22.13
C GLU A 7 -20.65 52.81 23.06
N MET A 8 -20.04 51.62 23.22
CA MET A 8 -18.88 51.46 24.09
C MET A 8 -17.62 52.01 23.41
N ASP A 9 -16.87 52.85 24.13
CA ASP A 9 -15.58 53.36 23.66
C ASP A 9 -14.52 52.26 23.70
N VAL A 10 -14.10 51.83 22.51
CA VAL A 10 -13.07 50.79 22.33
C VAL A 10 -11.74 51.23 22.92
N ASP A 11 -11.38 52.51 22.83
CA ASP A 11 -10.11 53.02 23.36
C ASP A 11 -10.09 52.97 24.89
N GLN A 12 -11.25 53.23 25.53
CA GLN A 12 -11.41 53.10 26.98
C GLN A 12 -11.25 51.65 27.44
N LEU A 13 -11.76 50.67 26.68
CA LEU A 13 -11.60 49.25 26.97
C LEU A 13 -10.14 48.82 26.82
N LEU A 14 -9.48 49.24 25.75
CA LEU A 14 -8.06 48.95 25.50
C LEU A 14 -7.16 49.52 26.60
N SER A 15 -7.48 50.70 27.13
CA SER A 15 -6.70 51.34 28.22
C SER A 15 -6.78 50.62 29.57
N GLN A 16 -7.77 49.74 29.76
CA GLN A 16 -7.96 48.97 30.98
C GLN A 16 -7.18 47.65 30.96
N LEU A 17 -6.72 47.21 29.79
CA LEU A 17 -5.96 45.98 29.63
C LEU A 17 -4.49 46.19 30.00
N THR A 18 -3.90 45.19 30.64
CA THR A 18 -2.45 45.14 30.88
C THR A 18 -1.70 44.86 29.57
N GLN A 19 -0.39 45.17 29.54
CA GLN A 19 0.44 44.92 28.36
C GLN A 19 0.45 43.43 27.98
N GLU A 20 0.42 42.54 28.97
CA GLU A 20 0.34 41.10 28.79
C GLU A 20 -0.98 40.65 28.15
N GLU A 21 -2.11 41.21 28.60
CA GLU A 21 -3.44 40.88 28.05
C GLU A 21 -3.61 41.40 26.61
N ILE A 22 -3.11 42.61 26.33
CA ILE A 22 -3.07 43.16 24.97
C ILE A 22 -2.25 42.24 24.05
N ASN A 23 -1.07 41.79 24.50
CA ASN A 23 -0.23 40.88 23.74
C ASN A 23 -0.90 39.50 23.53
N MET A 24 -1.73 39.06 24.48
CA MET A 24 -2.49 37.81 24.35
C MET A 24 -3.58 37.94 23.29
N LEU A 25 -4.35 39.03 23.31
CA LEU A 25 -5.37 39.34 22.30
C LEU A 25 -4.79 39.38 20.89
N VAL A 26 -3.61 39.99 20.72
CA VAL A 26 -2.89 40.04 19.43
C VAL A 26 -2.47 38.66 18.94
N LYS A 27 -2.26 37.69 19.84
CA LYS A 27 -1.83 36.32 19.48
C LYS A 27 -2.99 35.38 19.12
N GLU A 28 -4.22 35.75 19.44
CA GLU A 28 -5.44 34.99 19.12
C GLU A 28 -6.03 35.34 17.74
N VAL A 29 -5.23 35.96 16.89
CA VAL A 29 -5.59 36.24 15.49
C VAL A 29 -5.74 34.94 14.70
N ASP A 30 -6.84 34.86 13.94
CA ASP A 30 -7.10 33.74 13.03
C ASP A 30 -6.02 33.68 11.93
N PRO A 31 -5.30 32.55 11.76
CA PRO A 31 -4.31 32.40 10.69
C PRO A 31 -4.89 32.58 9.28
N ASP A 32 -6.21 32.48 9.11
CA ASP A 32 -6.91 32.69 7.85
C ASP A 32 -7.53 34.09 7.69
N ASP A 33 -7.27 35.03 8.62
CA ASP A 33 -7.79 36.41 8.55
C ASP A 33 -7.29 37.14 7.28
N THR A 34 -8.20 37.35 6.33
CA THR A 34 -7.91 38.00 5.05
C THR A 34 -7.56 39.49 5.18
N LEU A 35 -7.96 40.14 6.27
CA LEU A 35 -7.70 41.56 6.52
C LEU A 35 -6.26 41.82 6.99
N LEU A 36 -5.58 40.79 7.49
CA LEU A 36 -4.20 40.87 7.92
C LEU A 36 -3.24 40.36 6.83
N PRO A 37 -2.07 41.01 6.65
CA PRO A 37 -1.04 40.51 5.73
C PRO A 37 -0.51 39.15 6.22
N PRO A 38 -0.09 38.24 5.32
CA PRO A 38 0.36 36.90 5.69
C PRO A 38 1.45 36.85 6.77
N SER A 39 2.31 37.87 6.85
CA SER A 39 3.36 37.97 7.86
C SER A 39 2.84 38.21 9.29
N GLN A 40 1.61 38.70 9.44
CA GLN A 40 0.97 39.02 10.73
C GLN A 40 -0.08 37.98 11.15
N ARG A 41 -0.34 36.96 10.32
CA ARG A 41 -1.24 35.85 10.63
C ARG A 41 -0.57 34.76 11.49
N CYS A 42 0.76 34.81 11.62
CA CYS A 42 1.51 33.90 12.48
C CYS A 42 1.84 34.60 13.80
N SER A 43 1.39 34.04 14.91
CA SER A 43 1.71 34.51 16.28
C SER A 43 3.13 34.15 16.75
N TYR A 44 3.97 33.62 15.86
CA TYR A 44 5.32 33.20 16.18
C TYR A 44 6.25 34.40 16.32
N GLU A 45 6.65 34.67 17.56
CA GLU A 45 7.68 35.65 17.91
C GLU A 45 8.87 34.94 18.56
N CYS A 46 10.04 35.03 17.94
CA CYS A 46 11.28 34.49 18.52
C CYS A 46 12.12 35.64 19.11
N GLY A 47 12.02 35.85 20.43
CA GLY A 47 12.89 36.78 21.15
C GLY A 47 14.31 36.27 21.38
N LYS A 48 14.67 35.09 20.84
CA LYS A 48 15.99 34.49 21.01
C LYS A 48 16.92 34.99 19.93
N ASN A 49 18.13 35.40 20.32
CA ASN A 49 19.18 35.73 19.36
C ASN A 49 19.50 34.50 18.48
N PRO A 50 19.87 34.71 17.20
CA PRO A 50 20.27 33.62 16.33
C PRO A 50 21.47 32.88 16.92
N THR A 51 21.41 31.54 16.92
CA THR A 51 22.41 30.68 17.58
C THR A 51 23.66 30.44 16.74
N GLY A 52 23.86 31.18 15.65
CA GLY A 52 24.94 30.97 14.68
C GLY A 52 24.69 29.78 13.73
N PRO A 53 25.74 29.30 13.04
CA PRO A 53 25.64 28.14 12.15
C PRO A 53 25.16 26.87 12.87
N LEU A 54 24.43 26.01 12.15
CA LEU A 54 23.87 24.78 12.70
C LEU A 54 24.96 23.81 13.19
N ASP A 55 24.99 23.55 14.50
CA ASP A 55 25.75 22.44 15.09
C ASP A 55 24.91 21.16 15.07
N ARG A 56 25.14 20.32 14.05
CA ARG A 56 24.44 19.04 13.89
C ARG A 56 24.69 18.07 15.04
N LYS A 57 25.87 18.08 15.67
CA LYS A 57 26.19 17.13 16.74
C LYS A 57 25.34 17.44 17.97
N LYS A 58 25.31 18.71 18.36
CA LYS A 58 24.50 19.20 19.48
C LYS A 58 23.00 18.94 19.25
N LEU A 59 22.51 19.10 18.02
CA LEU A 59 21.14 18.79 17.67
C LEU A 59 20.82 17.30 17.85
N ILE A 60 21.67 16.41 17.32
CA ILE A 60 21.47 14.96 17.42
C ILE A 60 21.51 14.52 18.89
N GLU A 61 22.46 15.02 19.67
CA GLU A 61 22.56 14.73 21.10
C GLU A 61 21.30 15.16 21.86
N HIS A 62 20.78 16.36 21.56
CA HIS A 62 19.54 16.85 22.15
C HIS A 62 18.33 15.97 21.80
N ILE A 63 18.19 15.56 20.53
CA ILE A 63 17.11 14.68 20.09
C ILE A 63 17.22 13.31 20.78
N ASN A 64 18.41 12.72 20.85
CA ASN A 64 18.63 11.43 21.51
C ASN A 64 18.29 11.51 23.01
N LYS A 65 18.71 12.59 23.67
CA LYS A 65 18.36 12.84 25.07
C LYS A 65 16.85 12.93 25.26
N GLN A 66 16.17 13.73 24.43
CA GLN A 66 14.73 13.87 24.48
C GLN A 66 14.00 12.54 24.24
N ALA A 67 14.47 11.73 23.30
CA ALA A 67 13.90 10.41 23.02
C ALA A 67 14.06 9.44 24.20
N LEU A 68 15.20 9.46 24.90
CA LEU A 68 15.44 8.62 26.09
C LEU A 68 14.67 9.09 27.33
N GLU A 69 14.45 10.41 27.47
CA GLU A 69 13.78 11.01 28.62
C GLU A 69 12.25 11.04 28.49
N THR A 70 11.71 10.94 27.26
CA THR A 70 10.26 10.95 27.03
C THR A 70 9.66 9.64 27.55
N PRO A 71 8.79 9.68 28.58
CA PRO A 71 8.20 8.45 29.10
C PRO A 71 7.17 7.87 28.13
N ASP A 72 7.04 6.55 28.13
CA ASP A 72 6.00 5.85 27.39
C ASP A 72 4.62 6.29 27.89
N LYS A 73 3.74 6.61 26.94
CA LYS A 73 2.34 6.93 27.26
C LYS A 73 1.59 5.62 27.56
N PRO A 74 0.96 5.48 28.74
CA PRO A 74 0.21 4.26 29.04
C PRO A 74 -0.98 4.13 28.09
N GLU A 75 -1.15 2.95 27.49
CA GLU A 75 -2.32 2.65 26.66
C GLU A 75 -3.57 2.61 27.55
N LEU A 76 -4.57 3.45 27.25
CA LEU A 76 -5.86 3.45 27.96
C LEU A 76 -6.56 2.07 27.87
N LYS A 77 -6.31 1.36 26.76
CA LYS A 77 -6.78 0.00 26.55
C LYS A 77 -5.68 -0.79 25.82
N PRO A 78 -5.00 -1.73 26.51
CA PRO A 78 -3.92 -2.47 25.90
C PRO A 78 -4.43 -3.28 24.70
N PHE A 79 -3.64 -3.33 23.63
CA PHE A 79 -3.88 -4.29 22.56
C PHE A 79 -3.77 -5.72 23.09
N ILE A 80 -4.83 -6.51 22.88
CA ILE A 80 -4.86 -7.93 23.24
C ILE A 80 -4.74 -8.74 21.96
N PRO A 81 -3.63 -9.47 21.74
CA PRO A 81 -3.44 -10.28 20.55
C PRO A 81 -4.57 -11.31 20.42
N GLY A 82 -5.11 -11.47 19.21
CA GLY A 82 -6.22 -12.37 18.94
C GLY A 82 -7.62 -11.79 19.20
N THR A 83 -7.74 -10.54 19.68
CA THR A 83 -9.04 -9.90 19.85
C THR A 83 -9.62 -9.45 18.52
N ILE A 84 -10.63 -10.17 18.03
CA ILE A 84 -11.37 -9.81 16.82
C ILE A 84 -12.66 -9.09 17.25
N ARG A 85 -12.73 -7.78 17.00
CA ARG A 85 -13.89 -6.94 17.38
C ARG A 85 -15.02 -6.94 16.35
N GLY A 86 -14.75 -7.42 15.13
CA GLY A 86 -15.70 -7.49 14.03
C GLY A 86 -16.11 -8.92 13.68
N LYS A 87 -17.09 -9.06 12.78
CA LYS A 87 -17.40 -10.37 12.20
C LYS A 87 -16.29 -10.74 11.22
N LYS A 88 -15.76 -11.96 11.32
CA LYS A 88 -14.92 -12.52 10.25
C LYS A 88 -15.76 -12.55 8.98
N TRP A 89 -15.21 -12.03 7.89
CA TRP A 89 -15.85 -12.15 6.59
C TRP A 89 -15.96 -13.63 6.22
N ILE A 90 -17.14 -14.03 5.73
CA ILE A 90 -17.39 -15.38 5.23
C ILE A 90 -17.70 -15.22 3.74
N PRO A 91 -16.96 -15.92 2.84
CA PRO A 91 -17.24 -15.85 1.42
C PRO A 91 -18.68 -16.30 1.13
N PRO A 92 -19.38 -15.64 0.18
CA PRO A 92 -20.68 -16.12 -0.26
C PRO A 92 -20.54 -17.52 -0.88
N PRO A 93 -21.60 -18.35 -0.82
CA PRO A 93 -21.59 -19.65 -1.48
C PRO A 93 -21.32 -19.49 -2.97
N GLN A 94 -20.58 -20.46 -3.54
CA GLN A 94 -20.30 -20.47 -4.97
C GLN A 94 -21.62 -20.47 -5.77
N PRO A 95 -21.71 -19.73 -6.89
CA PRO A 95 -22.90 -19.72 -7.71
C PRO A 95 -23.18 -21.12 -8.26
N VAL A 96 -24.47 -21.51 -8.27
CA VAL A 96 -24.93 -22.86 -8.69
C VAL A 96 -24.38 -23.27 -10.06
N LYS A 97 -24.23 -22.32 -10.98
CA LYS A 97 -23.63 -22.57 -12.31
C LYS A 97 -22.19 -23.09 -12.28
N MET A 98 -21.38 -22.68 -11.30
CA MET A 98 -20.02 -23.21 -11.13
C MET A 98 -20.03 -24.59 -10.50
N GLN A 99 -20.97 -24.84 -9.57
CA GLN A 99 -21.16 -26.18 -8.98
C GLN A 99 -21.64 -27.19 -10.03
N GLU A 100 -22.60 -26.81 -10.87
CA GLU A 100 -23.10 -27.61 -11.99
C GLU A 100 -22.01 -27.84 -13.05
N ALA A 101 -21.14 -26.85 -13.30
CA ALA A 101 -20.01 -27.04 -14.20
C ALA A 101 -18.98 -28.02 -13.63
N GLU A 102 -18.65 -27.94 -12.33
CA GLU A 102 -17.78 -28.93 -11.66
C GLU A 102 -18.38 -30.34 -11.70
N GLU A 103 -19.69 -30.49 -11.46
CA GLU A 103 -20.39 -31.78 -11.59
C GLU A 103 -20.42 -32.31 -13.03
N GLN A 104 -20.56 -31.42 -14.03
CA GLN A 104 -20.52 -31.80 -15.45
C GLN A 104 -19.11 -32.15 -15.95
N ILE A 105 -18.07 -31.66 -15.30
CA ILE A 105 -16.66 -31.96 -15.63
C ILE A 105 -16.22 -33.30 -15.03
N ALA A 106 -17.02 -33.92 -14.16
CA ALA A 106 -16.83 -35.31 -13.76
C ALA A 106 -17.18 -36.25 -14.94
N ILE A 107 -16.35 -36.23 -15.96
CA ILE A 107 -16.38 -37.18 -17.08
C ILE A 107 -15.91 -38.51 -16.48
N ASP A 108 -16.81 -39.50 -16.45
CA ASP A 108 -16.49 -40.89 -16.12
C ASP A 108 -15.59 -41.47 -17.23
N LEU A 109 -14.30 -41.16 -17.14
CA LEU A 109 -13.22 -41.71 -17.97
C LEU A 109 -12.91 -43.09 -17.41
N GLY A 110 -13.81 -44.06 -17.64
CA GLY A 110 -13.84 -45.35 -16.95
C GLY A 110 -12.46 -45.98 -16.69
N ASP A 111 -12.36 -46.71 -15.57
CA ASP A 111 -11.16 -47.14 -14.85
C ASP A 111 -9.85 -47.32 -15.66
N GLU A 112 -9.91 -47.91 -16.85
CA GLU A 112 -8.75 -48.12 -17.73
C GLU A 112 -8.09 -46.81 -18.21
N TYR A 113 -8.88 -45.77 -18.51
CA TYR A 113 -8.37 -44.48 -18.98
C TYR A 113 -7.85 -43.63 -17.84
N GLU A 114 -8.54 -43.62 -16.70
CA GLU A 114 -8.07 -42.95 -15.47
C GLU A 114 -6.72 -43.54 -15.02
N GLN A 115 -6.59 -44.87 -15.04
CA GLN A 115 -5.36 -45.55 -14.68
C GLN A 115 -4.22 -45.29 -15.70
N ALA A 116 -4.54 -45.29 -17.00
CA ALA A 116 -3.55 -44.94 -18.03
C ALA A 116 -3.06 -43.50 -17.90
N LEU A 117 -3.94 -42.56 -17.53
CA LEU A 117 -3.58 -41.16 -17.28
C LEU A 117 -2.78 -40.98 -15.98
N SER A 118 -3.06 -41.77 -14.94
CA SER A 118 -2.30 -41.71 -13.68
C SER A 118 -0.90 -42.33 -13.79
N ASP A 119 -0.76 -43.36 -14.62
CA ASP A 119 0.52 -44.06 -14.84
C ASP A 119 1.38 -43.39 -15.95
N ALA A 120 0.77 -42.52 -16.77
CA ALA A 120 1.49 -41.79 -17.81
C ALA A 120 2.55 -40.86 -17.22
N THR A 121 3.73 -40.87 -17.84
CA THR A 121 4.79 -39.94 -17.48
C THR A 121 4.43 -38.53 -17.93
N GLN A 122 5.01 -37.53 -17.26
CA GLN A 122 4.77 -36.14 -17.58
C GLN A 122 5.13 -35.79 -19.03
N GLU A 123 6.13 -36.44 -19.62
CA GLU A 123 6.53 -36.26 -21.02
C GLU A 123 5.42 -36.74 -21.98
N GLU A 124 4.83 -37.91 -21.70
CA GLU A 124 3.74 -38.47 -22.49
C GLU A 124 2.47 -37.62 -22.40
N ILE A 125 2.15 -37.08 -21.22
CA ILE A 125 1.02 -36.15 -21.04
C ILE A 125 1.25 -34.87 -21.86
N ILE A 126 2.49 -34.39 -21.93
CA ILE A 126 2.83 -33.19 -22.72
C ILE A 126 2.67 -33.45 -24.22
N ASP A 127 3.14 -34.60 -24.69
CA ASP A 127 3.01 -34.98 -26.09
C ASP A 127 1.54 -35.23 -26.49
N LEU A 128 0.75 -35.83 -25.61
CA LEU A 128 -0.70 -36.01 -25.82
C LEU A 128 -1.41 -34.66 -25.96
N ALA A 129 -1.12 -33.69 -25.08
CA ALA A 129 -1.70 -32.35 -25.14
C ALA A 129 -1.29 -31.61 -26.43
N ALA A 130 -0.05 -31.79 -26.90
CA ALA A 130 0.44 -31.18 -28.14
C ALA A 130 -0.31 -31.72 -29.38
N ILE A 131 -0.56 -33.04 -29.45
CA ILE A 131 -1.33 -33.66 -30.54
C ILE A 131 -2.82 -33.25 -30.48
N LEU A 132 -3.37 -33.15 -29.27
CA LEU A 132 -4.76 -32.72 -29.03
C LEU A 132 -4.97 -31.20 -29.21
N GLY A 133 -3.90 -30.43 -29.41
CA GLY A 133 -3.98 -28.98 -29.67
C GLY A 133 -4.14 -28.11 -28.42
N PHE A 134 -3.87 -28.65 -27.22
CA PHE A 134 -3.91 -27.92 -25.94
C PHE A 134 -2.66 -27.03 -25.72
N HIS A 135 -2.34 -26.17 -26.69
CA HIS A 135 -1.16 -25.30 -26.63
C HIS A 135 -1.23 -24.20 -25.56
N SER A 136 -2.43 -23.89 -25.04
CA SER A 136 -2.64 -22.78 -24.07
C SER A 136 -2.21 -23.12 -22.64
N MET A 137 -1.94 -24.40 -22.35
CA MET A 137 -1.51 -24.88 -21.04
C MET A 137 0.00 -25.14 -20.95
N MET A 138 0.76 -24.80 -22.00
CA MET A 138 2.18 -25.13 -22.13
C MET A 138 3.01 -23.95 -22.62
N ASN A 139 4.29 -23.93 -22.27
CA ASN A 139 5.21 -22.91 -22.79
C ASN A 139 5.50 -23.14 -24.28
N GLN A 140 5.76 -22.07 -25.02
CA GLN A 140 6.04 -22.10 -26.46
C GLN A 140 7.21 -23.05 -26.78
N ASP A 141 8.25 -23.07 -25.94
CA ASP A 141 9.42 -23.94 -26.12
C ASP A 141 9.09 -25.43 -25.92
N GLN A 142 8.23 -25.78 -24.95
CA GLN A 142 7.78 -27.16 -24.71
C GLN A 142 6.89 -27.65 -25.86
N TYR A 143 5.94 -26.80 -26.30
CA TYR A 143 5.07 -27.10 -27.44
C TYR A 143 5.89 -27.33 -28.73
N HIS A 144 6.88 -26.48 -29.00
CA HIS A 144 7.76 -26.64 -30.16
C HIS A 144 8.67 -27.87 -30.05
N ALA A 145 9.15 -28.24 -28.86
CA ALA A 145 9.98 -29.42 -28.64
C ALA A 145 9.21 -30.72 -28.93
N SER A 146 7.98 -30.83 -28.42
CA SER A 146 7.07 -31.96 -28.68
C SER A 146 6.68 -32.07 -30.16
N LEU A 147 6.41 -30.96 -30.84
CA LEU A 147 6.10 -30.97 -32.28
C LEU A 147 7.28 -31.43 -33.15
N LEU A 148 8.51 -31.12 -32.74
CA LEU A 148 9.73 -31.44 -33.48
C LEU A 148 10.36 -32.79 -33.09
N ASN A 149 9.72 -33.54 -32.18
CA ASN A 149 10.24 -34.80 -31.60
C ASN A 149 11.70 -34.67 -31.12
N LYS A 150 12.02 -33.50 -30.57
CA LYS A 150 13.30 -33.24 -29.88
C LYS A 150 12.97 -33.32 -28.41
N GLY A 151 13.51 -34.34 -27.72
CA GLY A 151 13.18 -34.62 -26.31
C GLY A 151 13.14 -33.37 -25.42
N GLN A 152 12.26 -33.41 -24.41
CA GLN A 152 11.96 -32.28 -23.55
C GLN A 152 13.23 -31.76 -22.83
N PRO A 153 13.42 -30.44 -22.70
CA PRO A 153 14.56 -29.88 -21.98
C PRO A 153 14.49 -30.24 -20.49
N LEU A 154 15.57 -30.85 -19.96
CA LEU A 154 15.69 -31.29 -18.56
C LEU A 154 15.43 -30.13 -17.58
N GLY A 155 14.42 -30.29 -16.71
CA GLY A 155 14.07 -29.32 -15.66
C GLY A 155 12.96 -28.33 -16.01
N LEU A 156 12.38 -28.38 -17.21
CA LEU A 156 11.13 -27.69 -17.56
C LEU A 156 9.98 -28.69 -17.53
N GLY A 157 9.51 -29.05 -16.33
CA GLY A 157 8.35 -29.91 -16.17
C GLY A 157 7.02 -29.20 -16.40
N TRP A 158 5.91 -29.88 -16.11
CA TRP A 158 4.56 -29.28 -16.04
C TRP A 158 4.50 -28.13 -15.02
N ASP A 159 5.24 -28.28 -13.91
CA ASP A 159 5.44 -27.27 -12.87
C ASP A 159 6.71 -26.42 -13.09
N GLY A 160 7.29 -26.47 -14.29
CA GLY A 160 8.52 -25.75 -14.64
C GLY A 160 8.27 -24.25 -14.74
N ILE A 161 9.02 -23.45 -13.98
CA ILE A 161 8.94 -21.98 -14.02
C ILE A 161 9.40 -21.50 -15.41
N THR A 162 8.48 -20.95 -16.20
CA THR A 162 8.78 -20.38 -17.51
C THR A 162 9.55 -19.06 -17.34
N LYS A 163 10.71 -18.95 -18.00
CA LYS A 163 11.49 -17.70 -18.01
C LYS A 163 11.16 -16.93 -19.28
N ALA A 164 11.14 -15.61 -19.19
CA ALA A 164 10.90 -14.73 -20.33
C ALA A 164 11.98 -14.95 -21.41
N THR A 165 11.56 -15.13 -22.66
CA THR A 165 12.46 -15.22 -23.81
C THR A 165 13.17 -13.88 -24.01
N GLN A 166 14.49 -13.90 -24.14
CA GLN A 166 15.27 -12.67 -24.34
C GLN A 166 14.92 -12.03 -25.69
N PRO A 167 14.48 -10.75 -25.72
CA PRO A 167 14.07 -10.11 -26.96
C PRO A 167 15.26 -9.94 -27.91
N LYS A 168 15.06 -10.26 -29.20
CA LYS A 168 16.05 -10.00 -30.25
C LYS A 168 16.22 -8.50 -30.41
N VAL A 169 17.44 -8.01 -30.18
CA VAL A 169 17.76 -6.58 -30.31
C VAL A 169 17.84 -6.23 -31.79
N TYR A 170 16.95 -5.34 -32.23
CA TYR A 170 17.00 -4.75 -33.57
C TYR A 170 17.67 -3.37 -33.51
N PRO A 171 18.42 -2.97 -34.55
CA PRO A 171 19.05 -1.65 -34.60
C PRO A 171 18.01 -0.53 -34.61
N ALA A 172 18.34 0.61 -34.01
CA ALA A 172 17.45 1.77 -33.92
C ALA A 172 17.20 2.39 -35.31
N GLU A 173 15.94 2.69 -35.61
CA GLU A 173 15.57 3.34 -36.87
C GLU A 173 16.07 4.80 -36.90
N PRO A 174 16.53 5.29 -38.06
CA PRO A 174 17.08 6.64 -38.20
C PRO A 174 15.96 7.69 -38.05
N THR A 175 16.17 8.66 -37.15
CA THR A 175 15.29 9.81 -36.87
C THR A 175 15.09 10.74 -38.06
#